data_AF-A0AB39XUB7-F1
#
_entry.id   AF-A0AB39XUB7-F1
#
_cell.length_a   1.000
_cell.length_b   1.000
_cell.length_c   1.000
_cell.angle_alpha   90.00
_cell.angle_beta   90.00
_cell.angle_gamma   90.00
#
_symmetry.space_group_name_H-M   'P 1'
#
loop_
_entity.id
_entity.type
_entity.pdbx_description
1 polymer ?
#
loop_
_entity_poly.entity_id
_entity_poly.type
_entity_poly.pdbx_seq_one_letter_code
_entity_poly.pdbx_strand_id
1 'polypeptide(L)'
;MNDLTLIVEDELNPFQREGSAAAKTRDMKLHRLPWPKEQLAALGAAQVELRATLSYFIEPNPGERGWTRRNRYASHGLRFRVKSGTETIDEFRARINQAARDEEQGAPPGGGEDWLLGTFRDNGSVHSDFWSGSAADLAERDAIGVFPVGGWWKEKPYLERFDGTARYALIVTIRAPGANVDIFTPVENAVAVASEIEV
;
A
#
# COMPACT_ATOMS: atom_id res chain seq x y z
N MET A 1 -24.20 -11.56 5.03
CA MET A 1 -23.16 -10.80 4.31
C MET A 1 -21.92 -10.96 5.16
N ASN A 2 -20.93 -11.71 4.67
CA ASN A 2 -19.73 -12.04 5.43
C ASN A 2 -18.61 -11.16 4.89
N ASP A 3 -18.48 -9.99 5.52
CA ASP A 3 -17.51 -8.97 5.19
C ASP A 3 -16.53 -8.81 6.36
N LEU A 4 -15.24 -8.74 6.06
CA LEU A 4 -14.20 -8.45 7.03
C LEU A 4 -13.56 -7.13 6.64
N THR A 5 -13.41 -6.20 7.58
CA THR A 5 -12.67 -4.95 7.36
C THR A 5 -11.55 -4.81 8.39
N LEU A 6 -10.34 -4.63 7.89
CA LEU A 6 -9.13 -4.35 8.66
C LEU A 6 -8.76 -2.88 8.46
N ILE A 7 -8.37 -2.23 9.55
CA ILE A 7 -7.92 -0.84 9.55
C ILE A 7 -6.55 -0.82 10.21
N VAL A 8 -5.59 -0.21 9.52
CA VAL A 8 -4.23 0.01 10.01
C VAL A 8 -3.94 1.50 9.95
N GLU A 9 -3.52 2.07 11.07
CA GLU A 9 -2.98 3.42 11.17
C GLU A 9 -1.51 3.32 11.54
N ASP A 10 -0.62 3.91 10.74
CA ASP A 10 0.82 3.80 10.94
C ASP A 10 1.52 5.02 10.34
N GLU A 11 2.82 5.13 10.59
CA GLU A 11 3.69 6.17 10.10
C GLU A 11 5.01 5.62 9.52
N LEU A 12 5.58 6.35 8.56
CA LEU A 12 6.85 5.99 7.92
C LEU A 12 7.66 7.24 7.59
N ASN A 13 8.99 7.11 7.56
CA ASN A 13 9.88 8.17 7.07
C ASN A 13 10.21 7.88 5.59
N PRO A 14 9.58 8.57 4.63
CA PRO A 14 9.62 8.18 3.23
C PRO A 14 11.01 8.37 2.61
N PHE A 15 11.75 9.37 3.08
CA PHE A 15 13.06 9.72 2.54
C PHE A 15 14.09 9.87 3.65
N GLN A 16 15.36 9.88 3.23
CA GLN A 16 16.49 10.26 4.06
C GLN A 16 17.54 10.95 3.21
N ARG A 17 18.38 11.75 3.85
CA ARG A 17 19.51 12.40 3.21
C ARG A 17 20.74 12.24 4.08
N GLU A 18 21.85 11.83 3.48
CA GLU A 18 23.15 11.74 4.14
C GLU A 18 24.05 12.87 3.64
N GLY A 19 24.37 13.82 4.51
CA GLY A 19 25.22 14.98 4.20
C GLY A 19 24.70 15.78 3.00
N SER A 20 25.59 16.08 2.05
CA SER A 20 25.27 16.88 0.87
C SER A 20 24.62 16.08 -0.28
N ALA A 21 24.49 14.74 -0.15
CA ALA A 21 23.96 13.88 -1.21
C ALA A 21 22.48 14.18 -1.53
N ALA A 22 21.98 13.70 -2.67
CA ALA A 22 20.55 13.76 -2.98
C ALA A 22 19.73 12.89 -1.99
N ALA A 23 18.51 13.32 -1.67
CA ALA A 23 17.62 12.53 -0.83
C ALA A 23 17.26 11.21 -1.53
N LYS A 24 17.25 10.12 -0.76
CA LYS A 24 16.91 8.76 -1.23
C LYS A 24 15.66 8.26 -0.52
N THR A 25 14.99 7.31 -1.13
CA THR A 25 13.90 6.57 -0.48
C THR A 25 14.46 5.81 0.72
N ARG A 26 13.75 5.85 1.84
CA ARG A 26 14.15 5.23 3.10
C ARG A 26 13.21 4.08 3.43
N ASP A 27 12.03 4.39 3.95
CA ASP A 27 11.12 3.36 4.47
C ASP A 27 10.13 2.87 3.42
N MET A 28 9.83 1.57 3.53
CA MET A 28 8.65 0.92 2.98
C MET A 28 8.04 0.11 4.13
N LYS A 29 6.73 0.22 4.31
CA LYS A 29 6.01 -0.56 5.33
C LYS A 29 5.34 -1.76 4.68
N LEU A 30 5.62 -2.94 5.22
CA LEU A 30 4.99 -4.19 4.81
C LEU A 30 3.99 -4.62 5.88
N HIS A 31 2.71 -4.64 5.50
CA HIS A 31 1.61 -5.10 6.34
C HIS A 31 1.28 -6.53 5.99
N ARG A 32 1.59 -7.47 6.89
CA ARG A 32 1.05 -8.83 6.79
C ARG A 32 -0.34 -8.79 7.39
N LEU A 33 -1.35 -9.06 6.58
CA LEU A 33 -2.71 -9.06 7.10
C LEU A 33 -2.98 -10.41 7.77
N PRO A 34 -3.74 -10.45 8.87
CA PRO A 34 -4.18 -11.68 9.52
C PRO A 34 -5.26 -12.37 8.67
N TRP A 35 -4.89 -12.89 7.51
CA TRP A 35 -5.81 -13.55 6.58
C TRP A 35 -6.35 -14.85 7.20
N PRO A 36 -7.66 -15.13 7.10
CA PRO A 36 -8.24 -16.42 7.46
C PRO A 36 -7.95 -17.42 6.33
N LYS A 37 -6.68 -17.80 6.18
CA LYS A 37 -6.19 -18.59 5.04
C LYS A 37 -6.93 -19.90 4.88
N GLU A 38 -7.18 -20.61 5.98
CA GLU A 38 -7.89 -21.89 5.97
C GLU A 38 -9.35 -21.72 5.50
N GLN A 39 -10.04 -20.69 5.98
CA GLN A 39 -11.43 -20.41 5.64
C GLN A 39 -11.56 -19.98 4.17
N LEU A 40 -10.63 -19.16 3.67
CA LEU A 40 -10.60 -18.74 2.28
C LEU A 40 -10.19 -19.89 1.34
N ALA A 41 -9.24 -20.74 1.76
CA ALA A 41 -8.88 -21.94 1.02
C ALA A 41 -10.06 -22.93 0.92
N ALA A 42 -10.85 -23.07 2.00
CA ALA A 42 -12.05 -23.91 2.03
C ALA A 42 -13.15 -23.44 1.06
N LEU A 43 -13.19 -22.13 0.76
CA LEU A 43 -14.10 -21.55 -0.24
C LEU A 43 -13.66 -21.85 -1.69
N GLY A 44 -12.42 -22.28 -1.91
CA GLY A 44 -11.90 -22.72 -3.20
C GLY A 44 -12.10 -21.70 -4.32
N ALA A 45 -12.92 -22.06 -5.32
CA ALA A 45 -13.18 -21.25 -6.50
C ALA A 45 -14.25 -20.16 -6.32
N ALA A 46 -14.82 -20.01 -5.10
CA ALA A 46 -15.79 -18.97 -4.82
C ALA A 46 -15.20 -17.58 -5.13
N GLN A 47 -16.00 -16.74 -5.79
CA GLN A 47 -15.57 -15.38 -6.14
C GLN A 47 -15.64 -14.48 -4.91
N VAL A 48 -14.55 -13.75 -4.68
CA VAL A 48 -14.40 -12.81 -3.58
C VAL A 48 -13.89 -11.47 -4.10
N GLU A 49 -14.17 -10.41 -3.36
CA GLU A 49 -13.72 -9.06 -3.64
C GLU A 49 -12.81 -8.58 -2.51
N LEU A 50 -11.68 -7.98 -2.89
CA LEU A 50 -10.77 -7.26 -2.01
C LEU A 50 -10.82 -5.78 -2.38
N ARG A 51 -11.19 -4.94 -1.42
CA ARG A 51 -11.04 -3.50 -1.53
C ARG A 51 -9.88 -3.04 -0.67
N ALA A 52 -8.93 -2.32 -1.26
CA ALA A 52 -7.86 -1.67 -0.52
C ALA A 52 -7.99 -0.15 -0.69
N THR A 53 -7.93 0.58 0.43
CA THR A 53 -7.98 2.03 0.48
C THR A 53 -6.81 2.57 1.29
N LEU A 54 -5.92 3.30 0.64
CA LEU A 54 -4.84 4.06 1.28
C LEU A 54 -5.25 5.52 1.37
N SER A 55 -5.20 6.10 2.56
CA SER A 55 -5.48 7.51 2.83
C SER A 55 -4.28 8.13 3.54
N TYR A 56 -3.82 9.29 3.08
CA TYR A 56 -2.70 9.99 3.70
C TYR A 56 -2.78 11.50 3.44
N PHE A 57 -2.14 12.29 4.29
CA PHE A 57 -2.11 13.74 4.11
C PHE A 57 -1.04 14.13 3.08
N ILE A 58 -1.41 14.98 2.12
CA ILE A 58 -0.47 15.56 1.17
C ILE A 58 -0.16 16.99 1.60
N GLU A 59 1.11 17.25 1.90
CA GLU A 59 1.54 18.63 2.08
C GLU A 59 1.72 19.31 0.71
N PRO A 60 1.05 20.44 0.47
CA PRO A 60 1.21 21.16 -0.78
C PRO A 60 2.63 21.72 -0.90
N ASN A 61 3.19 21.67 -2.10
CA ASN A 61 4.50 22.25 -2.39
C ASN A 61 4.48 23.77 -2.12
N PRO A 62 5.34 24.30 -1.24
CA PRO A 62 5.33 25.72 -0.86
C PRO A 62 5.99 26.65 -1.89
N GLY A 63 6.61 26.13 -2.96
CA GLY A 63 7.33 26.93 -3.95
C GLY A 63 6.48 27.38 -5.15
N GLU A 64 6.86 28.50 -5.77
CA GLU A 64 6.25 29.01 -6.99
C GLU A 64 6.37 28.04 -8.18
N ARG A 65 5.47 28.21 -9.16
CA ARG A 65 5.28 27.38 -10.34
C ARG A 65 6.53 27.44 -11.26
N GLY A 66 7.55 26.65 -10.96
CA GLY A 66 8.78 26.54 -11.77
C GLY A 66 8.56 25.80 -13.10
N TRP A 67 9.29 26.21 -14.15
CA TRP A 67 9.07 25.83 -15.56
C TRP A 67 9.77 24.53 -16.01
N THR A 68 10.69 23.95 -15.21
CA THR A 68 11.67 22.95 -15.70
C THR A 68 11.30 21.48 -15.41
N ARG A 69 10.38 21.20 -14.48
CA ARG A 69 9.76 19.88 -14.30
C ARG A 69 8.30 20.07 -13.91
N ARG A 70 7.41 19.20 -14.40
CA ARG A 70 5.98 19.21 -14.08
C ARG A 70 5.86 19.10 -12.55
N ASN A 71 5.55 20.20 -11.87
CA ASN A 71 5.58 20.30 -10.40
C ASN A 71 4.82 19.11 -9.78
N ARG A 72 5.53 18.25 -9.05
CA ARG A 72 4.87 17.25 -8.21
C ARG A 72 4.25 18.01 -7.04
N TYR A 73 2.93 18.13 -7.05
CA TYR A 73 2.15 18.70 -5.95
C TYR A 73 2.36 17.88 -4.67
N ALA A 74 2.48 16.56 -4.81
CA ALA A 74 2.61 15.63 -3.67
C ALA A 74 3.95 15.78 -2.93
N SER A 75 3.86 15.74 -1.60
CA SER A 75 4.99 15.72 -0.66
C SER A 75 5.86 14.48 -0.82
N HIS A 76 5.28 13.31 -0.59
CA HIS A 76 5.98 12.01 -0.56
C HIS A 76 5.30 10.90 -1.37
N GLY A 77 4.12 11.18 -1.94
CA GLY A 77 3.44 10.33 -2.92
C GLY A 77 3.39 8.86 -2.52
N LEU A 78 2.56 8.50 -1.54
CA LEU A 78 2.45 7.10 -1.15
C LEU A 78 1.71 6.29 -2.22
N ARG A 79 2.10 5.03 -2.35
CA ARG A 79 1.43 4.00 -3.14
C ARG A 79 1.25 2.76 -2.29
N PHE A 80 0.28 1.93 -2.66
CA PHE A 80 0.21 0.57 -2.18
C PHE A 80 0.32 -0.43 -3.33
N ARG A 81 0.81 -1.62 -3.00
CA ARG A 81 0.81 -2.81 -3.85
C ARG A 81 0.44 -4.01 -2.99
N VAL A 82 -0.15 -5.03 -3.60
CA VAL A 82 -0.54 -6.27 -2.91
C VAL A 82 0.35 -7.39 -3.41
N LYS A 83 0.81 -8.23 -2.48
CA LYS A 83 1.60 -9.41 -2.80
C LYS A 83 0.79 -10.37 -3.67
N SER A 84 1.37 -10.86 -4.76
CA SER A 84 0.85 -11.93 -5.59
C SER A 84 0.88 -13.26 -4.84
N GLY A 85 -0.04 -14.18 -5.16
CA GLY A 85 -0.07 -15.50 -4.55
C GLY A 85 1.15 -16.37 -4.86
N THR A 86 1.87 -16.07 -5.95
CA THR A 86 3.01 -16.88 -6.43
C THR A 86 4.38 -16.30 -6.10
N GLU A 87 4.45 -15.07 -5.55
CA GLU A 87 5.73 -14.45 -5.21
C GLU A 87 6.06 -14.62 -3.73
N THR A 88 7.34 -14.64 -3.41
CA THR A 88 7.84 -14.56 -2.03
C THR A 88 7.82 -13.12 -1.54
N ILE A 89 7.99 -12.92 -0.23
CA ILE A 89 8.06 -11.58 0.35
C ILE A 89 9.26 -10.79 -0.20
N ASP A 90 10.40 -11.45 -0.44
CA ASP A 90 11.58 -10.75 -0.95
C ASP A 90 11.45 -10.37 -2.42
N GLU A 91 10.83 -11.22 -3.24
CA GLU A 91 10.44 -10.87 -4.61
C GLU A 91 9.43 -9.72 -4.62
N PHE A 92 8.45 -9.73 -3.72
CA PHE A 92 7.49 -8.65 -3.58
C PHE A 92 8.16 -7.32 -3.22
N ARG A 93 9.10 -7.34 -2.28
CA ARG A 93 9.91 -6.17 -1.91
C ARG A 93 10.74 -5.67 -3.10
N ALA A 94 11.35 -6.58 -3.87
CA ALA A 94 12.10 -6.22 -5.06
C ALA A 94 11.20 -5.56 -6.12
N ARG A 95 9.99 -6.10 -6.34
CA ARG A 95 8.97 -5.54 -7.24
C ARG A 95 8.54 -4.14 -6.82
N ILE A 96 8.30 -3.90 -5.52
CA ILE A 96 7.99 -2.57 -5.01
C ILE A 96 9.14 -1.59 -5.25
N ASN A 97 10.37 -2.00 -4.93
CA ASN A 97 11.55 -1.16 -5.12
C ASN A 97 11.76 -0.78 -6.59
N GLN A 98 11.51 -1.71 -7.50
CA GLN A 98 11.54 -1.45 -8.93
C GLN A 98 10.44 -0.46 -9.34
N ALA A 99 9.19 -0.71 -8.94
CA ALA A 99 8.06 0.17 -9.24
C ALA A 99 8.29 1.61 -8.74
N ALA A 100 8.85 1.78 -7.54
CA ALA A 100 9.17 3.08 -6.99
C ALA A 100 10.22 3.84 -7.81
N ARG A 101 11.25 3.14 -8.31
CA ARG A 101 12.29 3.72 -9.17
C ARG A 101 11.77 4.07 -10.56
N ASP A 102 10.91 3.22 -11.13
CA ASP A 102 10.36 3.41 -12.46
C ASP A 102 9.41 4.63 -12.47
N GLU A 103 8.52 4.76 -11.48
CA GLU A 103 7.60 5.90 -11.36
C GLU A 103 8.34 7.20 -11.01
N GLU A 104 9.44 7.12 -10.26
CA GLU A 104 10.33 8.27 -10.06
C GLU A 104 10.94 8.76 -11.38
N GLN A 105 11.39 7.84 -12.24
CA GLN A 105 11.96 8.15 -13.56
C GLN A 105 10.92 8.54 -14.61
N GLY A 106 9.62 8.49 -14.26
CA GLY A 106 8.53 8.78 -15.17
C GLY A 106 8.29 7.69 -16.21
N ALA A 107 8.78 6.47 -15.94
CA ALA A 107 8.41 5.30 -16.73
C ALA A 107 6.90 5.04 -16.59
N PRO A 108 6.25 4.50 -17.63
CA PRO A 108 4.86 4.12 -17.52
C PRO A 108 4.67 3.11 -16.37
N PRO A 109 3.58 3.22 -15.61
CA PRO A 109 3.29 2.29 -14.53
C PRO A 109 3.27 0.86 -15.08
N GLY A 110 4.09 -0.01 -14.47
CA GLY A 110 4.15 -1.43 -14.84
C GLY A 110 2.81 -2.12 -14.59
N GLY A 111 2.34 -2.87 -15.57
CA GLY A 111 1.20 -3.77 -15.42
C GLY A 111 1.55 -4.94 -14.50
N GLY A 112 0.57 -5.41 -13.72
CA GLY A 112 0.81 -6.58 -12.85
C GLY A 112 -0.25 -6.82 -11.79
N GLU A 113 -1.22 -5.94 -11.62
CA GLU A 113 -2.30 -6.16 -10.67
C GLU A 113 -3.64 -5.88 -11.35
N ASP A 114 -4.52 -6.89 -11.41
CA ASP A 114 -5.86 -6.83 -12.00
C ASP A 114 -6.83 -6.03 -11.13
N TRP A 115 -6.46 -4.78 -10.86
CA TRP A 115 -7.34 -3.83 -10.20
C TRP A 115 -8.29 -3.17 -11.17
N LEU A 116 -9.48 -2.83 -10.69
CA LEU A 116 -10.52 -2.22 -11.50
C LEU A 116 -10.13 -0.81 -12.00
N LEU A 117 -9.58 0.05 -11.14
CA LEU A 117 -9.19 1.42 -11.51
C LEU A 117 -7.74 1.51 -12.00
N GLY A 118 -6.88 0.60 -11.53
CA GLY A 118 -5.47 0.57 -11.90
C GLY A 118 -4.79 1.89 -11.57
N THR A 119 -4.18 2.54 -12.55
CA THR A 119 -3.38 3.76 -12.35
C THR A 119 -4.22 5.00 -12.05
N PHE A 120 -5.52 4.99 -12.36
CA PHE A 120 -6.42 6.10 -12.03
C PHE A 120 -6.59 6.27 -10.52
N ARG A 121 -6.35 5.23 -9.72
CA ARG A 121 -6.44 5.25 -8.25
C ARG A 121 -5.38 6.13 -7.58
N ASP A 122 -4.24 6.35 -8.24
CA ASP A 122 -3.05 6.94 -7.63
C ASP A 122 -3.11 8.49 -7.57
N ASN A 123 -4.28 9.07 -7.85
CA ASN A 123 -4.50 10.51 -7.87
C ASN A 123 -5.02 11.03 -6.53
N GLY A 124 -4.41 12.11 -6.03
CA GLY A 124 -4.81 12.75 -4.77
C GLY A 124 -4.33 12.00 -3.53
N SER A 125 -5.01 12.24 -2.42
CA SER A 125 -4.67 11.77 -1.06
C SER A 125 -5.36 10.48 -0.65
N VAL A 126 -6.31 9.98 -1.46
CA VAL A 126 -7.08 8.76 -1.18
C VAL A 126 -7.02 7.84 -2.39
N HIS A 127 -6.39 6.69 -2.25
CA HIS A 127 -6.24 5.69 -3.30
C HIS A 127 -7.09 4.48 -2.90
N SER A 128 -8.24 4.30 -3.54
CA SER A 128 -9.14 3.18 -3.31
C SER A 128 -9.27 2.37 -4.57
N ASP A 129 -9.18 1.04 -4.48
CA ASP A 129 -9.38 0.16 -5.63
C ASP A 129 -9.94 -1.21 -5.22
N PHE A 130 -10.46 -1.93 -6.21
CA PHE A 130 -11.11 -3.22 -6.07
C PHE A 130 -10.38 -4.27 -6.90
N TRP A 131 -10.13 -5.42 -6.28
CA TRP A 131 -9.63 -6.61 -6.91
C TRP A 131 -10.67 -7.72 -6.74
N SER A 132 -10.84 -8.54 -7.77
CA SER A 132 -11.76 -9.67 -7.74
C SER A 132 -11.04 -10.93 -8.21
N GLY A 133 -11.32 -12.05 -7.56
CA GLY A 133 -10.74 -13.33 -7.92
C GLY A 133 -11.28 -14.48 -7.07
N SER A 134 -10.61 -15.63 -7.15
CA SER A 134 -11.00 -16.80 -6.34
C SER A 134 -10.53 -16.66 -4.89
N ALA A 135 -11.28 -17.23 -3.95
CA ALA A 135 -10.92 -17.23 -2.54
C ALA A 135 -9.56 -17.90 -2.27
N ALA A 136 -9.24 -18.98 -3.00
CA ALA A 136 -7.93 -19.64 -2.93
C ALA A 136 -6.80 -18.71 -3.38
N ASP A 137 -6.99 -17.97 -4.47
CA ASP A 137 -5.99 -17.02 -4.97
C ASP A 137 -5.79 -15.84 -3.99
N LEU A 138 -6.88 -15.43 -3.34
CA LEU A 138 -6.86 -14.38 -2.35
C LEU A 138 -6.14 -14.80 -1.04
N ALA A 139 -6.30 -16.06 -0.61
CA ALA A 139 -5.65 -16.59 0.59
C ALA A 139 -4.10 -16.49 0.56
N GLU A 140 -3.51 -16.50 -0.64
CA GLU A 140 -2.07 -16.38 -0.85
C GLU A 140 -1.57 -14.93 -0.97
N ARG A 141 -2.47 -13.95 -1.09
CA ARG A 141 -2.15 -12.50 -1.17
C ARG A 141 -2.05 -11.86 0.20
N ASP A 142 -1.17 -12.41 1.01
CA ASP A 142 -1.15 -12.19 2.45
C ASP A 142 -0.48 -10.89 2.94
N ALA A 143 0.01 -10.05 2.03
CA ALA A 143 0.72 -8.83 2.40
C ALA A 143 0.42 -7.63 1.49
N ILE A 144 0.42 -6.44 2.09
CA ILE A 144 0.31 -5.15 1.40
C ILE A 144 1.55 -4.32 1.71
N GLY A 145 2.20 -3.80 0.68
CA GLY A 145 3.33 -2.88 0.81
C GLY A 145 2.89 -1.44 0.59
N VAL A 146 3.23 -0.54 1.51
CA VAL A 146 3.05 0.91 1.39
C VAL A 146 4.43 1.57 1.24
N PHE A 147 4.60 2.39 0.21
CA PHE A 147 5.90 2.97 -0.13
C PHE A 147 5.76 4.34 -0.82
N PRO A 148 6.78 5.20 -0.70
CA PRO A 148 6.81 6.49 -1.40
C PRO A 148 7.39 6.38 -2.81
N VAL A 149 6.88 7.20 -3.74
CA VAL A 149 7.38 7.28 -5.13
C VAL A 149 8.03 8.63 -5.47
N GLY A 150 8.42 9.40 -4.44
CA GLY A 150 9.05 10.71 -4.58
C GLY A 150 8.10 11.86 -4.24
N GLY A 151 8.38 13.05 -4.76
CA GLY A 151 7.66 14.27 -4.42
C GLY A 151 8.59 15.35 -3.87
N TRP A 152 8.03 16.50 -3.51
CA TRP A 152 8.83 17.68 -3.20
C TRP A 152 9.67 17.53 -1.92
N TRP A 153 9.30 16.65 -0.98
CA TRP A 153 10.14 16.32 0.19
C TRP A 153 11.49 15.73 -0.23
N LYS A 154 11.53 14.99 -1.34
CA LYS A 154 12.76 14.41 -1.91
C LYS A 154 13.47 15.39 -2.87
N GLU A 155 12.71 16.08 -3.72
CA GLU A 155 13.26 16.94 -4.78
C GLU A 155 13.80 18.28 -4.26
N LYS A 156 13.27 18.80 -3.15
CA LYS A 156 13.64 20.09 -2.56
C LYS A 156 14.23 19.90 -1.16
N PRO A 157 15.41 19.25 -1.04
CA PRO A 157 16.00 18.98 0.28
C PRO A 157 16.43 20.25 1.03
N TYR A 158 16.53 21.39 0.35
CA TYR A 158 16.77 22.70 0.97
C TYR A 158 15.59 23.21 1.82
N LEU A 159 14.41 22.60 1.71
CA LEU A 159 13.25 22.88 2.55
C LEU A 159 13.23 22.05 3.85
N GLU A 160 14.24 21.20 4.08
CA GLU A 160 14.42 20.47 5.34
C GLU A 160 13.20 19.60 5.74
N ARG A 161 12.52 19.01 4.73
CA ARG A 161 11.41 18.07 4.93
C ARG A 161 11.72 16.63 4.53
N PHE A 162 12.97 16.36 4.15
CA PHE A 162 13.38 15.05 3.64
C PHE A 162 13.37 13.95 4.71
N ASP A 163 13.38 14.30 6.00
CA ASP A 163 13.35 13.38 7.15
C ASP A 163 11.98 13.36 7.85
N GLY A 164 10.98 14.07 7.30
CA GLY A 164 9.64 14.16 7.87
C GLY A 164 8.95 12.81 7.97
N THR A 165 8.11 12.65 8.99
CA THR A 165 7.28 11.46 9.19
C THR A 165 5.94 11.63 8.47
N ALA A 166 5.57 10.64 7.66
CA ALA A 166 4.29 10.59 6.93
C ALA A 166 3.35 9.59 7.60
N ARG A 167 2.17 10.08 8.01
CA ARG A 167 1.09 9.25 8.56
C ARG A 167 0.13 8.80 7.48
N TYR A 168 -0.36 7.58 7.60
CA TYR A 168 -1.34 7.02 6.66
C TYR A 168 -2.29 6.07 7.37
N ALA A 169 -3.45 5.88 6.76
CA ALA A 169 -4.41 4.86 7.10
C ALA A 169 -4.57 3.90 5.91
N LEU A 170 -4.50 2.59 6.17
CA LEU A 170 -4.75 1.53 5.21
C LEU A 170 -6.00 0.78 5.67
N ILE A 171 -7.04 0.80 4.83
CA ILE A 171 -8.29 0.08 5.05
C ILE A 171 -8.38 -1.04 4.02
N VAL A 172 -8.57 -2.27 4.50
CA VAL A 172 -8.68 -3.45 3.65
C VAL A 172 -9.99 -4.15 3.97
N THR A 173 -10.85 -4.30 2.98
CA THR A 173 -12.14 -5.00 3.12
C THR A 173 -12.16 -6.22 2.21
N ILE A 174 -12.51 -7.37 2.78
CA ILE A 174 -12.77 -8.61 2.03
C ILE A 174 -14.27 -8.85 2.05
N ARG A 175 -14.83 -9.16 0.88
CA ARG A 175 -16.22 -9.57 0.73
C ARG A 175 -16.30 -10.92 0.05
N ALA A 176 -17.03 -11.84 0.67
CA ALA A 176 -17.32 -13.16 0.11
C ALA A 176 -18.84 -13.28 -0.15
N PRO A 177 -19.36 -12.73 -1.26
CA PRO A 177 -20.79 -12.76 -1.54
C PRO A 177 -21.30 -14.20 -1.69
N GLY A 178 -22.37 -14.54 -0.96
CA GLY A 178 -23.01 -15.86 -1.03
C GLY A 178 -22.26 -17.00 -0.30
N ALA A 179 -21.10 -16.72 0.30
CA ALA A 179 -20.37 -17.68 1.10
C ALA A 179 -20.96 -17.77 2.53
N ASN A 180 -21.30 -18.97 2.98
CA ASN A 180 -21.71 -19.23 4.36
C ASN A 180 -20.52 -19.69 5.23
N VAL A 181 -19.40 -18.97 5.12
CA VAL A 181 -18.17 -19.23 5.88
C VAL A 181 -17.87 -18.03 6.75
N ASP A 182 -17.60 -18.29 8.03
CA ASP A 182 -17.18 -17.28 9.00
C ASP A 182 -15.71 -16.91 8.78
N ILE A 183 -15.49 -15.77 8.14
CA ILE A 183 -14.17 -15.18 7.91
C ILE A 183 -13.77 -14.18 9.00
N PHE A 184 -14.67 -13.84 9.92
CA PHE A 184 -14.45 -12.78 10.90
C PHE A 184 -13.78 -13.32 12.17
N THR A 185 -14.39 -14.32 12.80
CA THR A 185 -13.90 -14.93 14.05
C THR A 185 -12.42 -15.36 14.02
N PRO A 186 -11.91 -16.05 12.97
CA PRO A 186 -10.48 -16.40 12.93
C PRO A 186 -9.55 -15.16 12.92
N VAL A 187 -9.99 -14.07 12.30
CA VAL A 187 -9.21 -12.84 12.21
C VAL A 187 -9.27 -12.04 13.50
N GLU A 188 -10.44 -11.95 14.12
CA GLU A 188 -10.61 -11.33 15.45
C GLU A 188 -9.66 -11.96 16.48
N ASN A 189 -9.63 -13.30 16.52
CA ASN A 189 -8.72 -14.03 17.42
C ASN A 189 -7.24 -13.75 17.11
N ALA A 190 -6.86 -13.70 15.83
CA ALA A 190 -5.47 -13.41 15.44
C ALA A 190 -5.04 -11.99 15.79
N VAL A 191 -5.93 -11.00 15.63
CA VAL A 191 -5.67 -9.59 15.98
C VAL A 191 -5.57 -9.40 17.49
N ALA A 192 -6.46 -10.04 18.26
CA ALA A 192 -6.44 -9.97 19.72
C ALA A 192 -5.09 -10.46 20.29
N VAL A 193 -4.58 -11.59 19.78
CA VAL A 193 -3.27 -12.12 20.17
C VAL A 193 -2.12 -11.18 19.77
N ALA A 194 -2.18 -10.56 18.59
CA ALA A 194 -1.14 -9.63 18.13
C ALA A 194 -1.10 -8.33 18.96
N SER A 195 -2.25 -7.88 19.45
CA SER A 195 -2.38 -6.63 20.23
C SER A 195 -1.91 -6.78 21.68
N GLU A 196 -1.83 -8.01 22.20
CA GLU A 196 -1.41 -8.30 23.57
C GLU A 196 0.13 -8.25 23.75
N ILE A 197 0.90 -8.15 22.66
CA ILE A 197 2.37 -8.31 22.67
C ILE A 197 3.14 -6.97 22.67
N GLU A 198 2.48 -5.81 22.62
CA GLU A 198 3.19 -4.52 22.77
C GLU A 198 3.37 -4.13 24.26
N VAL A 199 4.49 -4.57 24.86
CA VAL A 199 5.00 -4.10 26.18
C VAL A 199 6.41 -3.53 26.03
#